data_AF-A0A956KM85-F1
#
_entry.id   AF-A0A956KM85-F1
#
_cell.length_a   1.000
_cell.length_b   1.000
_cell.length_c   1.000
_cell.angle_alpha   90.00
_cell.angle_beta   90.00
_cell.angle_gamma   90.00
#
_symmetry.space_group_name_H-M   'P 1'
#
loop_
_entity.id
_entity.type
_entity.pdbx_description
1 polymer ?
#
loop_
_entity_poly.entity_id
_entity_poly.type
_entity_poly.pdbx_seq_one_letter_code
_entity_poly.pdbx_strand_id
1 'polypeptide(L)'
;LEAAGALDALAADDASALPSEIRTRAQAWIEQLAAKVLASFPDDGVGLSPATTPEFDIVLERTGLDALRAPIHARMTEDAASFVARVVQGLLRNPIVVALAAELATLPTELYAPPACAAAHAEERAKELRLFVTYMQVLDALAVECMLEPRGDAEHPPESTFIHRLYAATVARLDRIDWQGHVTAFERMKVPSIRGPFRKKYMDFKTGVRPFDTVASGGHSLQANILEAMFQDTLLGWDDNAAAGFELFCQSVDKKPQPALGEDIVREWVLDGRLTGVPLSLPAFPKAWANLYGSWNAAFCGNYEEYPFFLAKLFNPAVAAVHHDRHPGLYIYTRATTLLVHITFVMASREQSGWGRRFSALSWRHDGLSLLWGRINRVAGEAYQRRVEGTLEQELSFAENLSYDGWRAAK
;
A
#
# COMPACT_ATOMS: atom_id res chain seq x y z
N LEU A 1 22.48 8.92 -4.76
CA LEU A 1 21.67 9.20 -5.97
C LEU A 1 22.25 10.28 -6.91
N GLU A 2 23.45 10.82 -6.66
CA GLU A 2 23.95 12.05 -7.34
C GLU A 2 24.37 11.90 -8.82
N ALA A 3 24.30 10.71 -9.40
CA ALA A 3 24.56 10.55 -10.84
C ALA A 3 23.41 11.18 -11.66
N ALA A 4 23.75 12.08 -12.58
CA ALA A 4 22.79 12.67 -13.52
C ALA A 4 22.00 11.56 -14.23
N GLY A 5 20.66 11.65 -14.19
CA GLY A 5 19.74 10.65 -14.74
C GLY A 5 19.15 9.65 -13.71
N ALA A 6 19.82 9.41 -12.57
CA ALA A 6 19.26 8.56 -11.52
C ALA A 6 18.02 9.18 -10.84
N LEU A 7 17.92 10.51 -10.82
CA LEU A 7 16.81 11.22 -10.19
C LEU A 7 15.52 11.11 -11.00
N ASP A 8 15.59 11.32 -12.32
CA ASP A 8 14.40 11.23 -13.18
C ASP A 8 13.91 9.77 -13.31
N ALA A 9 14.82 8.79 -13.17
CA ALA A 9 14.46 7.38 -13.10
C ALA A 9 13.58 7.01 -11.89
N LEU A 10 13.52 7.84 -10.84
CA LEU A 10 12.59 7.64 -9.72
C LEU A 10 11.12 7.81 -10.11
N ALA A 11 10.86 8.58 -11.17
CA ALA A 11 9.53 8.79 -11.74
C ALA A 11 9.20 7.78 -12.86
N ALA A 12 10.04 6.78 -13.09
CA ALA A 12 9.79 5.75 -14.09
C ALA A 12 8.73 4.75 -13.63
N ASP A 13 8.18 4.02 -14.60
CA ASP A 13 7.17 3.01 -14.34
C ASP A 13 7.75 1.77 -13.64
N ASP A 14 9.05 1.51 -13.79
CA ASP A 14 9.73 0.33 -13.26
C ASP A 14 11.19 0.64 -12.89
N ALA A 15 11.72 -0.07 -11.90
CA ALA A 15 13.10 0.08 -11.42
C ALA A 15 14.16 -0.21 -12.47
N SER A 16 13.83 -0.85 -13.60
CA SER A 16 14.73 -1.05 -14.73
C SER A 16 15.27 0.25 -15.35
N ALA A 17 14.65 1.41 -15.08
CA ALA A 17 15.19 2.71 -15.45
C ALA A 17 16.40 3.16 -14.59
N LEU A 18 16.58 2.58 -13.40
CA LEU A 18 17.70 2.92 -12.53
C LEU A 18 19.03 2.32 -13.04
N PRO A 19 20.17 2.99 -12.78
CA PRO A 19 21.50 2.44 -13.02
C PRO A 19 21.65 1.03 -12.43
N SER A 20 22.30 0.13 -13.17
CA SER A 20 22.46 -1.27 -12.77
C SER A 20 23.14 -1.43 -11.40
N GLU A 21 24.12 -0.57 -11.08
CA GLU A 21 24.80 -0.58 -9.79
C GLU A 21 23.84 -0.32 -8.62
N ILE A 22 22.92 0.65 -8.77
CA ILE A 22 21.89 0.96 -7.76
C ILE A 22 20.98 -0.25 -7.57
N ARG A 23 20.52 -0.87 -8.67
CA ARG A 23 19.64 -2.05 -8.63
C ARG A 23 20.31 -3.25 -7.96
N THR A 24 21.56 -3.55 -8.32
CA THR A 24 22.32 -4.66 -7.74
C THR A 24 22.55 -4.47 -6.24
N ARG A 25 22.92 -3.25 -5.82
CA ARG A 25 23.10 -2.92 -4.41
C ARG A 25 21.80 -3.06 -3.61
N ALA A 26 20.72 -2.50 -4.14
CA ALA A 26 19.38 -2.60 -3.54
C ALA A 26 18.92 -4.06 -3.42
N GLN A 27 19.10 -4.85 -4.47
CA GLN A 27 18.73 -6.26 -4.49
C GLN A 27 19.46 -7.04 -3.40
N ALA A 28 20.77 -6.90 -3.30
CA ALA A 28 21.55 -7.56 -2.26
C ALA A 28 21.07 -7.20 -0.85
N TRP A 29 20.73 -5.93 -0.61
CA TRP A 29 20.22 -5.48 0.69
C TRP A 29 18.83 -6.01 1.00
N ILE A 30 17.91 -5.98 0.04
CA ILE A 30 16.55 -6.50 0.19
C ILE A 30 16.57 -8.03 0.40
N GLU A 31 17.40 -8.76 -0.35
CA GLU A 31 17.58 -10.20 -0.19
C GLU A 31 18.18 -10.55 1.19
N GLN A 32 19.11 -9.74 1.70
CA GLN A 32 19.62 -9.92 3.06
C GLN A 32 18.52 -9.73 4.11
N LEU A 33 17.64 -8.74 3.95
CA LEU A 33 16.48 -8.59 4.84
C LEU A 33 15.51 -9.76 4.72
N ALA A 34 15.22 -10.22 3.51
CA ALA A 34 14.36 -11.38 3.27
C ALA A 34 14.93 -12.63 3.96
N ALA A 35 16.24 -12.88 3.85
CA ALA A 35 16.91 -13.98 4.55
C ALA A 35 16.75 -13.89 6.07
N LYS A 36 16.85 -12.68 6.67
CA LYS A 36 16.60 -12.47 8.11
C LYS A 36 15.16 -12.74 8.51
N VAL A 37 14.20 -12.40 7.65
CA VAL A 37 12.77 -12.71 7.87
C VAL A 37 12.55 -14.22 7.81
N LEU A 38 13.10 -14.89 6.80
CA LEU A 38 12.96 -16.34 6.62
C LEU A 38 13.61 -17.15 7.75
N ALA A 39 14.74 -16.68 8.29
CA ALA A 39 15.38 -17.30 9.46
C ALA A 39 14.50 -17.30 10.73
N SER A 40 13.39 -16.54 10.74
CA SER A 40 12.39 -16.60 11.83
C SER A 40 11.45 -17.80 11.75
N PHE A 41 11.45 -18.52 10.62
CA PHE A 41 10.65 -19.70 10.37
C PHE A 41 11.47 -20.99 10.47
N PRO A 42 10.87 -22.13 10.86
CA PRO A 42 11.46 -23.45 10.64
C PRO A 42 11.84 -23.66 9.18
N ASP A 43 13.01 -24.27 8.94
CA ASP A 43 13.53 -24.59 7.60
C ASP A 43 13.50 -23.40 6.62
N ASP A 44 13.80 -22.20 7.13
CA ASP A 44 13.76 -20.93 6.39
C ASP A 44 12.43 -20.69 5.66
N GLY A 45 11.33 -21.25 6.19
CA GLY A 45 9.98 -21.11 5.66
C GLY A 45 9.66 -22.00 4.45
N VAL A 46 10.56 -22.90 4.06
CA VAL A 46 10.34 -23.84 2.94
C VAL A 46 9.34 -24.93 3.35
N GLY A 47 8.32 -25.16 2.53
CA GLY A 47 7.27 -26.16 2.78
C GLY A 47 6.31 -25.83 3.93
N LEU A 48 6.53 -24.73 4.65
CA LEU A 48 5.65 -24.27 5.71
C LEU A 48 4.58 -23.33 5.12
N SER A 49 3.33 -23.80 5.04
CA SER A 49 2.21 -22.92 4.73
C SER A 49 1.88 -22.05 5.95
N PRO A 50 1.94 -20.71 5.84
CA PRO A 50 1.56 -19.83 6.96
C PRO A 50 0.11 -20.04 7.41
N ALA A 51 -0.77 -20.55 6.54
CA ALA A 51 -2.16 -20.84 6.86
C ALA A 51 -2.37 -21.99 7.86
N THR A 52 -1.31 -22.78 8.15
CA THR A 52 -1.34 -23.87 9.15
C THR A 52 -0.62 -23.50 10.44
N THR A 53 -0.22 -22.24 10.61
CA THR A 53 0.55 -21.76 11.77
C THR A 53 -0.37 -21.13 12.83
N PRO A 54 0.01 -21.11 14.13
CA PRO A 54 -0.73 -20.38 15.15
C PRO A 54 -0.90 -18.89 14.82
N GLU A 55 0.05 -18.30 14.11
CA GLU A 55 -0.02 -16.92 13.64
C GLU A 55 -1.24 -16.66 12.73
N PHE A 56 -1.70 -17.65 11.96
CA PHE A 56 -2.90 -17.53 11.13
C PHE A 56 -4.17 -17.37 11.96
N ASP A 57 -4.31 -18.16 13.03
CA ASP A 57 -5.44 -18.06 13.95
C ASP A 57 -5.47 -16.69 14.64
N ILE A 58 -4.30 -16.18 15.07
CA ILE A 58 -4.19 -14.83 15.66
C ILE A 58 -4.67 -13.76 14.66
N VAL A 59 -4.29 -13.87 13.38
CA VAL A 59 -4.72 -12.92 12.35
C VAL A 59 -6.23 -12.98 12.14
N LEU A 60 -6.80 -14.18 12.01
CA LEU A 60 -8.24 -14.34 11.79
C LEU A 60 -9.07 -13.85 12.97
N GLU A 61 -8.64 -14.14 14.21
CA GLU A 61 -9.30 -13.66 15.42
C GLU A 61 -9.29 -12.13 15.50
N ARG A 62 -8.13 -11.50 15.29
CA ARG A 62 -7.98 -10.03 15.36
C ARG A 62 -8.80 -9.34 14.29
N THR A 63 -8.82 -9.89 13.07
CA THR A 63 -9.59 -9.32 11.95
C THR A 63 -11.07 -9.68 11.98
N GLY A 64 -11.47 -10.70 12.76
CA GLY A 64 -12.83 -11.23 12.80
C GLY A 64 -13.22 -12.01 11.54
N LEU A 65 -12.25 -12.65 10.89
CA LEU A 65 -12.41 -13.29 9.57
C LEU A 65 -12.57 -14.80 9.63
N ASP A 66 -12.88 -15.39 10.78
CA ASP A 66 -13.05 -16.85 10.93
C ASP A 66 -14.06 -17.44 9.95
N ALA A 67 -15.17 -16.74 9.68
CA ALA A 67 -16.17 -17.16 8.70
C ALA A 67 -15.65 -17.22 7.25
N LEU A 68 -14.53 -16.56 6.97
CA LEU A 68 -13.85 -16.52 5.67
C LEU A 68 -12.58 -17.38 5.65
N ARG A 69 -12.32 -18.20 6.68
CA ARG A 69 -11.13 -19.05 6.77
C ARG A 69 -10.91 -19.92 5.54
N ALA A 70 -11.94 -20.64 5.10
CA ALA A 70 -11.83 -21.57 3.97
C ALA A 70 -11.41 -20.87 2.65
N PRO A 71 -12.07 -19.79 2.19
CA PRO A 71 -11.63 -19.10 0.98
C PRO A 71 -10.27 -18.42 1.13
N ILE A 72 -9.91 -17.89 2.31
CA ILE A 72 -8.57 -17.35 2.58
C ILE A 72 -7.51 -18.46 2.44
N HIS A 73 -7.72 -19.58 3.12
CA HIS A 73 -6.81 -20.74 3.08
C HIS A 73 -6.64 -21.28 1.66
N ALA A 74 -7.72 -21.34 0.87
CA ALA A 74 -7.67 -21.79 -0.52
C ALA A 74 -6.80 -20.90 -1.43
N ARG A 75 -6.57 -19.64 -1.04
CA ARG A 75 -5.69 -18.70 -1.76
C ARG A 75 -4.25 -18.69 -1.22
N MET A 76 -4.04 -19.06 0.03
CA MET A 76 -2.72 -19.15 0.67
C MET A 76 -2.02 -20.48 0.34
N THR A 77 -1.75 -20.69 -0.96
CA THR A 77 -1.16 -21.95 -1.46
C THR A 77 0.37 -21.99 -1.41
N GLU A 78 1.00 -20.82 -1.32
CA GLU A 78 2.47 -20.68 -1.26
C GLU A 78 2.97 -20.92 0.17
N ASP A 79 4.15 -21.54 0.28
CA ASP A 79 4.91 -21.55 1.54
C ASP A 79 5.48 -20.15 1.85
N ALA A 80 5.99 -19.97 3.08
CA ALA A 80 6.51 -18.68 3.53
C ALA A 80 7.68 -18.19 2.66
N ALA A 81 8.59 -19.09 2.27
CA ALA A 81 9.73 -18.77 1.42
C ALA A 81 9.30 -18.23 0.05
N SER A 82 8.39 -18.93 -0.63
CA SER A 82 7.87 -18.54 -1.94
C SER A 82 7.10 -17.22 -1.87
N PHE A 83 6.29 -17.04 -0.82
CA PHE A 83 5.56 -15.79 -0.62
C PHE A 83 6.52 -14.61 -0.41
N VAL A 84 7.52 -14.73 0.47
CA VAL A 84 8.52 -13.68 0.72
C VAL A 84 9.31 -13.35 -0.56
N ALA A 85 9.68 -14.35 -1.37
CA ALA A 85 10.33 -14.11 -2.66
C ALA A 85 9.44 -13.27 -3.60
N ARG A 86 8.13 -13.52 -3.60
CA ARG A 86 7.14 -12.75 -4.39
C ARG A 86 6.99 -11.32 -3.87
N VAL A 87 7.06 -11.11 -2.56
CA VAL A 87 7.15 -9.76 -1.96
C VAL A 87 8.40 -9.04 -2.45
N VAL A 88 9.56 -9.68 -2.37
CA VAL A 88 10.85 -9.11 -2.83
C VAL A 88 10.76 -8.70 -4.31
N GLN A 89 10.22 -9.56 -5.17
CA GLN A 89 10.01 -9.24 -6.59
C GLN A 89 9.13 -8.01 -6.80
N GLY A 90 8.05 -7.87 -6.02
CA GLY A 90 7.18 -6.69 -6.06
C GLY A 90 7.91 -5.41 -5.63
N LEU A 91 8.69 -5.48 -4.55
CA LEU A 91 9.48 -4.34 -4.06
C LEU A 91 10.54 -3.90 -5.07
N LEU A 92 11.21 -4.86 -5.73
CA LEU A 92 12.26 -4.59 -6.70
C LEU A 92 11.77 -3.93 -8.00
N ARG A 93 10.45 -3.83 -8.22
CA ARG A 93 9.87 -3.10 -9.34
C ARG A 93 9.65 -1.61 -9.06
N ASN A 94 9.57 -1.23 -7.79
CA ASN A 94 9.37 0.16 -7.41
C ASN A 94 10.73 0.89 -7.37
N PRO A 95 11.01 1.84 -8.30
CA PRO A 95 12.29 2.53 -8.35
C PRO A 95 12.63 3.29 -7.06
N ILE A 96 11.62 3.79 -6.34
CA ILE A 96 11.82 4.58 -5.13
C ILE A 96 12.23 3.68 -3.96
N VAL A 97 11.63 2.51 -3.83
CA VAL A 97 12.02 1.49 -2.85
C VAL A 97 13.42 0.93 -3.14
N VAL A 98 13.73 0.69 -4.42
CA VAL A 98 15.06 0.26 -4.86
C VAL A 98 16.12 1.32 -4.52
N ALA A 99 15.84 2.60 -4.81
CA ALA A 99 16.74 3.69 -4.45
C ALA A 99 16.96 3.78 -2.93
N LEU A 100 15.89 3.67 -2.13
CA LEU A 100 16.00 3.63 -0.67
C LEU A 100 16.88 2.48 -0.17
N ALA A 101 16.64 1.27 -0.66
CA ALA A 101 17.44 0.10 -0.28
C ALA A 101 18.92 0.27 -0.66
N ALA A 102 19.20 0.85 -1.83
CA ALA A 102 20.57 1.15 -2.25
C ALA A 102 21.25 2.18 -1.35
N GLU A 103 20.54 3.23 -0.92
CA GLU A 103 21.07 4.23 0.00
C GLU A 103 21.30 3.63 1.40
N LEU A 104 20.35 2.86 1.92
CA LEU A 104 20.49 2.16 3.21
C LEU A 104 21.70 1.22 3.23
N ALA A 105 21.98 0.54 2.11
CA ALA A 105 23.15 -0.33 1.97
C ALA A 105 24.50 0.41 2.06
N THR A 106 24.51 1.74 1.91
CA THR A 106 25.73 2.56 2.06
C THR A 106 25.90 3.15 3.45
N LEU A 107 24.85 3.12 4.27
CA LEU A 107 24.93 3.66 5.62
C LEU A 107 25.66 2.69 6.55
N PRO A 108 26.38 3.20 7.57
CA PRO A 108 26.86 2.38 8.67
C PRO A 108 25.70 1.62 9.32
N THR A 109 25.90 0.33 9.63
CA THR A 109 24.83 -0.52 10.17
C THR A 109 24.30 0.00 11.50
N GLU A 110 25.12 0.72 12.27
CA GLU A 110 24.76 1.36 13.53
C GLU A 110 23.66 2.42 13.36
N LEU A 111 23.53 3.00 12.15
CA LEU A 111 22.50 4.01 11.86
C LEU A 111 21.13 3.42 11.55
N TYR A 112 21.02 2.09 11.40
CA TYR A 112 19.72 1.42 11.17
C TYR A 112 19.58 0.09 11.90
N ALA A 113 20.56 -0.28 12.72
CA ALA A 113 20.50 -1.45 13.57
C ALA A 113 19.43 -1.24 14.64
N PRO A 114 18.61 -2.26 14.94
CA PRO A 114 17.73 -2.17 16.09
C PRO A 114 18.59 -1.99 17.36
N PRO A 115 18.11 -1.22 18.36
CA PRO A 115 18.87 -0.95 19.58
C PRO A 115 19.31 -2.24 20.28
N ALA A 116 20.43 -2.20 21.02
CA ALA A 116 21.06 -3.40 21.61
C ALA A 116 20.13 -4.29 22.47
N CYS A 117 19.05 -3.73 23.03
CA CYS A 117 18.00 -4.49 23.70
C CYS A 117 17.27 -5.49 22.78
N ALA A 118 17.33 -5.31 21.46
CA ALA A 118 16.73 -6.19 20.46
C ALA A 118 17.20 -7.64 20.56
N ALA A 119 18.45 -7.88 20.94
CA ALA A 119 18.99 -9.23 21.09
C ALA A 119 18.35 -9.99 22.26
N ALA A 120 17.99 -9.28 23.34
CA ALA A 120 17.30 -9.87 24.49
C ALA A 120 15.88 -10.35 24.16
N HIS A 121 15.31 -9.86 23.05
CA HIS A 121 13.95 -10.17 22.59
C HIS A 121 13.93 -10.89 21.23
N ALA A 122 14.99 -11.65 20.91
CA ALA A 122 15.12 -12.31 19.61
C ALA A 122 13.94 -13.25 19.28
N GLU A 123 13.45 -14.02 20.27
CA GLU A 123 12.31 -14.93 20.06
C GLU A 123 11.00 -14.16 19.81
N GLU A 124 10.76 -13.08 20.54
CA GLU A 124 9.60 -12.21 20.35
C GLU A 124 9.64 -11.54 18.97
N ARG A 125 10.81 -11.06 18.54
CA ARG A 125 11.00 -10.54 17.17
C ARG A 125 10.71 -11.60 16.12
N ALA A 126 11.18 -12.83 16.31
CA ALA A 126 10.92 -13.91 15.39
C ALA A 126 9.41 -14.22 15.30
N LYS A 127 8.70 -14.26 16.44
CA LYS A 127 7.23 -14.40 16.47
C LYS A 127 6.52 -13.28 15.72
N GLU A 128 6.95 -12.02 15.91
CA GLU A 128 6.38 -10.88 15.21
C GLU A 128 6.63 -10.90 13.71
N LEU A 129 7.82 -11.33 13.27
CA LEU A 129 8.15 -11.48 11.86
C LEU A 129 7.30 -12.57 11.19
N ARG A 130 7.12 -13.72 11.87
CA ARG A 130 6.20 -14.76 11.38
C ARG A 130 4.77 -14.26 11.29
N LEU A 131 4.29 -13.57 12.34
CA LEU A 131 2.95 -12.99 12.35
C LEU A 131 2.77 -11.96 11.24
N PHE A 132 3.78 -11.12 10.99
CA PHE A 132 3.78 -10.12 9.93
C PHE A 132 3.67 -10.75 8.54
N VAL A 133 4.47 -11.79 8.24
CA VAL A 133 4.41 -12.50 6.95
C VAL A 133 3.07 -13.20 6.78
N THR A 134 2.58 -13.93 7.79
CA THR A 134 1.26 -14.57 7.76
C THR A 134 0.16 -13.54 7.53
N TYR A 135 0.22 -12.41 8.23
CA TYR A 135 -0.72 -11.31 8.08
C TYR A 135 -0.69 -10.70 6.67
N MET A 136 0.49 -10.44 6.13
CA MET A 136 0.65 -9.92 4.77
C MET A 136 0.10 -10.90 3.73
N GLN A 137 0.29 -12.21 3.91
CA GLN A 137 -0.26 -13.22 3.01
C GLN A 137 -1.78 -13.34 3.11
N VAL A 138 -2.37 -13.15 4.31
CA VAL A 138 -3.83 -13.02 4.45
C VAL A 138 -4.34 -11.80 3.67
N LEU A 139 -3.69 -10.64 3.81
CA LEU A 139 -4.07 -9.44 3.05
C LEU A 139 -3.97 -9.65 1.54
N ASP A 140 -2.90 -10.31 1.07
CA ASP A 140 -2.72 -10.68 -0.34
C ASP A 140 -3.87 -11.56 -0.84
N ALA A 141 -4.15 -12.65 -0.12
CA ALA A 141 -5.21 -13.60 -0.44
C ALA A 141 -6.59 -12.92 -0.54
N LEU A 142 -6.91 -12.05 0.42
CA LEU A 142 -8.16 -11.28 0.46
C LEU A 142 -8.27 -10.31 -0.72
N ALA A 143 -7.19 -9.60 -1.04
CA ALA A 143 -7.16 -8.66 -2.15
C ALA A 143 -7.29 -9.36 -3.50
N VAL A 144 -6.60 -10.49 -3.69
CA VAL A 144 -6.72 -11.33 -4.89
C VAL A 144 -8.13 -11.88 -5.02
N GLU A 145 -8.72 -12.42 -3.96
CA GLU A 145 -10.09 -12.94 -3.99
C GLU A 145 -11.10 -11.85 -4.36
N CYS A 146 -11.05 -10.68 -3.68
CA CYS A 146 -11.91 -9.55 -4.01
C CYS A 146 -11.68 -9.00 -5.42
N MET A 147 -10.47 -9.11 -5.97
CA MET A 147 -10.15 -8.62 -7.30
C MET A 147 -10.68 -9.58 -8.38
N LEU A 148 -10.46 -10.89 -8.21
CA LEU A 148 -10.81 -11.92 -9.19
C LEU A 148 -12.27 -12.37 -9.13
N GLU A 149 -12.96 -12.15 -8.02
CA GLU A 149 -14.39 -12.41 -7.90
C GLU A 149 -15.15 -11.74 -9.08
N PRO A 150 -16.12 -12.42 -9.73
CA PRO A 150 -16.95 -11.76 -10.74
C PRO A 150 -17.80 -10.66 -10.12
N ARG A 151 -18.27 -9.71 -10.93
CA ARG A 151 -19.27 -8.75 -10.46
C ARG A 151 -20.53 -9.50 -10.02
N GLY A 152 -21.12 -9.06 -8.91
CA GLY A 152 -22.42 -9.55 -8.46
C GLY A 152 -23.50 -9.31 -9.52
N ASP A 153 -24.42 -10.27 -9.63
CA ASP A 153 -25.51 -10.28 -10.60
C ASP A 153 -26.78 -10.91 -9.98
N ALA A 154 -27.76 -11.25 -10.82
CA ALA A 154 -29.00 -11.85 -10.35
C ALA A 154 -28.81 -13.27 -9.77
N GLU A 155 -27.79 -14.01 -10.22
CA GLU A 155 -27.44 -15.34 -9.73
C GLU A 155 -26.55 -15.28 -8.48
N HIS A 156 -25.76 -14.21 -8.37
CA HIS A 156 -24.83 -13.92 -7.28
C HIS A 156 -25.23 -12.61 -6.61
N PRO A 157 -26.29 -12.62 -5.77
CA PRO A 157 -26.77 -11.42 -5.12
C PRO A 157 -25.66 -10.78 -4.26
N PRO A 158 -25.73 -9.46 -3.98
CA PRO A 158 -24.70 -8.75 -3.22
C PRO A 158 -24.18 -9.50 -1.98
N GLU A 159 -25.09 -10.13 -1.24
CA GLU A 159 -24.77 -10.73 0.06
C GLU A 159 -23.99 -12.04 -0.05
N SER A 160 -24.01 -12.68 -1.22
CA SER A 160 -23.22 -13.89 -1.49
C SER A 160 -21.78 -13.56 -1.94
N THR A 161 -21.53 -12.33 -2.38
CA THR A 161 -20.19 -11.90 -2.80
C THR A 161 -19.19 -11.92 -1.64
N PHE A 162 -17.97 -12.32 -1.93
CA PHE A 162 -16.83 -12.31 -1.04
C PHE A 162 -16.55 -10.91 -0.50
N ILE A 163 -16.55 -9.87 -1.35
CA ILE A 163 -16.30 -8.50 -0.87
C ILE A 163 -17.35 -8.05 0.17
N HIS A 164 -18.61 -8.43 -0.01
CA HIS A 164 -19.67 -8.06 0.92
C HIS A 164 -19.49 -8.79 2.25
N ARG A 165 -19.21 -10.10 2.21
CA ARG A 165 -18.93 -10.88 3.42
C ARG A 165 -17.69 -10.37 4.16
N LEU A 166 -16.65 -9.95 3.43
CA LEU A 166 -15.45 -9.33 4.00
C LEU A 166 -15.78 -8.01 4.72
N TYR A 167 -16.53 -7.13 4.05
CA TYR A 167 -16.98 -5.88 4.66
C TYR A 167 -17.87 -6.12 5.89
N ALA A 168 -18.83 -7.04 5.80
CA ALA A 168 -19.70 -7.40 6.91
C ALA A 168 -18.92 -7.94 8.12
N ALA A 169 -17.94 -8.83 7.89
CA ALA A 169 -17.11 -9.41 8.94
C ALA A 169 -16.24 -8.35 9.64
N THR A 170 -15.56 -7.50 8.86
CA THR A 170 -14.71 -6.43 9.40
C THR A 170 -15.50 -5.38 10.19
N VAL A 171 -16.70 -5.02 9.72
CA VAL A 171 -17.64 -4.15 10.44
C VAL A 171 -18.12 -4.80 11.73
N ALA A 172 -18.60 -6.04 11.67
CA ALA A 172 -19.10 -6.75 12.84
C ALA A 172 -18.01 -6.92 13.91
N ARG A 173 -16.73 -7.09 13.51
CA ARG A 173 -15.60 -7.12 14.44
C ARG A 173 -15.41 -5.79 15.16
N LEU A 174 -15.38 -4.68 14.42
CA LEU A 174 -15.20 -3.35 14.99
C LEU A 174 -16.35 -2.95 15.93
N ASP A 175 -17.58 -3.35 15.61
CA ASP A 175 -18.76 -3.03 16.42
C ASP A 175 -18.82 -3.84 17.73
N ARG A 176 -17.98 -4.88 17.89
CA ARG A 176 -17.91 -5.74 19.10
C ARG A 176 -16.80 -5.36 20.08
N ILE A 177 -15.92 -4.42 19.73
CA ILE A 177 -14.75 -4.06 20.55
C ILE A 177 -14.81 -2.56 20.91
N ASP A 178 -14.30 -2.20 22.08
CA ASP A 178 -14.21 -0.79 22.52
C ASP A 178 -12.94 -0.10 22.00
N TRP A 179 -12.74 -0.11 20.69
CA TRP A 179 -11.50 0.39 20.10
C TRP A 179 -11.32 1.91 20.22
N GLN A 180 -12.41 2.68 20.34
CA GLN A 180 -12.37 4.14 20.30
C GLN A 180 -11.59 4.74 21.48
N GLY A 181 -11.62 4.06 22.63
CA GLY A 181 -10.81 4.42 23.78
C GLY A 181 -9.33 4.37 23.44
N HIS A 182 -8.87 3.37 22.68
CA HIS A 182 -7.48 2.95 22.56
C HIS A 182 -6.68 3.56 21.40
N VAL A 183 -7.23 4.55 20.70
CA VAL A 183 -6.59 5.12 19.50
C VAL A 183 -6.60 6.64 19.49
N THR A 184 -5.71 7.21 18.68
CA THR A 184 -5.59 8.66 18.50
C THR A 184 -6.81 9.25 17.77
N ALA A 185 -7.02 10.57 17.86
CA ALA A 185 -8.06 11.25 17.11
C ALA A 185 -7.92 11.04 15.58
N PHE A 186 -6.68 11.06 15.07
CA PHE A 186 -6.39 10.79 13.68
C PHE A 186 -6.85 9.38 13.25
N GLU A 187 -6.53 8.36 14.04
CA GLU A 187 -6.93 6.99 13.74
C GLU A 187 -8.45 6.78 13.83
N ARG A 188 -9.12 7.43 14.80
CA ARG A 188 -10.59 7.43 14.87
C ARG A 188 -11.22 8.01 13.62
N MET A 189 -10.67 9.09 13.09
CA MET A 189 -11.13 9.71 11.84
C MET A 189 -10.88 8.81 10.62
N LYS A 190 -9.83 7.98 10.64
CA LYS A 190 -9.55 7.06 9.53
C LYS A 190 -10.62 6.00 9.34
N VAL A 191 -11.22 5.46 10.40
CA VAL A 191 -12.26 4.42 10.30
C VAL A 191 -13.44 4.81 9.39
N PRO A 192 -14.17 5.93 9.61
CA PRO A 192 -15.24 6.35 8.72
C PRO A 192 -14.73 6.80 7.34
N SER A 193 -13.54 7.41 7.26
CA SER A 193 -12.92 7.84 5.99
C SER A 193 -12.63 6.68 5.02
N ILE A 194 -12.56 5.45 5.55
CA ILE A 194 -12.31 4.24 4.77
C ILE A 194 -13.60 3.44 4.61
N ARG A 195 -14.37 3.18 5.68
CA ARG A 195 -15.63 2.41 5.59
C ARG A 195 -16.63 3.04 4.61
N GLY A 196 -16.81 4.35 4.67
CA GLY A 196 -17.77 5.06 3.82
C GLY A 196 -17.45 4.95 2.34
N PRO A 197 -16.25 5.38 1.89
CA PRO A 197 -15.80 5.19 0.52
C PRO A 197 -15.69 3.73 0.12
N PHE A 198 -15.22 2.82 0.99
CA PHE A 198 -15.14 1.39 0.67
C PHE A 198 -16.49 0.84 0.22
N ARG A 199 -17.52 1.07 1.03
CA ARG A 199 -18.90 0.69 0.73
C ARG A 199 -19.38 1.30 -0.59
N LYS A 200 -19.34 2.64 -0.71
CA LYS A 200 -19.97 3.36 -1.82
C LYS A 200 -19.23 3.28 -3.16
N LYS A 201 -17.90 3.16 -3.13
CA LYS A 201 -17.02 3.24 -4.31
C LYS A 201 -16.43 1.91 -4.75
N TYR A 202 -16.46 0.88 -3.93
CA TYR A 202 -15.85 -0.40 -4.28
C TYR A 202 -16.86 -1.53 -4.14
N MET A 203 -17.51 -1.64 -2.98
CA MET A 203 -18.51 -2.68 -2.76
C MET A 203 -19.73 -2.52 -3.67
N ASP A 204 -20.33 -1.33 -3.78
CA ASP A 204 -21.54 -1.13 -4.59
C ASP A 204 -21.33 -1.44 -6.10
N PHE A 205 -20.14 -1.17 -6.65
CA PHE A 205 -19.81 -1.58 -8.02
C PHE A 205 -19.57 -3.09 -8.10
N LYS A 206 -18.81 -3.62 -7.15
CA LYS A 206 -18.44 -5.03 -7.09
C LYS A 206 -19.65 -5.94 -6.96
N THR A 207 -20.65 -5.54 -6.20
CA THR A 207 -21.90 -6.28 -6.01
C THR A 207 -22.96 -6.03 -7.08
N GLY A 208 -22.68 -5.17 -8.06
CA GLY A 208 -23.63 -4.84 -9.13
C GLY A 208 -24.74 -3.86 -8.73
N VAL A 209 -24.81 -3.44 -7.46
CA VAL A 209 -25.80 -2.47 -6.94
C VAL A 209 -25.74 -1.15 -7.69
N ARG A 210 -24.53 -0.71 -8.06
CA ARG A 210 -24.31 0.52 -8.84
C ARG A 210 -23.68 0.18 -10.20
N PRO A 211 -24.18 0.74 -11.31
CA PRO A 211 -23.48 0.67 -12.59
C PRO A 211 -22.26 1.58 -12.60
N PHE A 212 -21.22 1.20 -13.34
CA PHE A 212 -20.11 2.10 -13.61
C PHE A 212 -20.59 3.33 -14.35
N ASP A 213 -20.28 4.50 -13.79
CA ASP A 213 -20.49 5.74 -14.48
C ASP A 213 -19.34 5.94 -15.47
N THR A 214 -19.67 6.30 -16.71
CA THR A 214 -18.68 6.62 -17.75
C THR A 214 -18.22 8.08 -17.68
N VAL A 215 -18.89 8.89 -16.85
CA VAL A 215 -18.48 10.25 -16.54
C VAL A 215 -17.47 10.21 -15.41
N ALA A 216 -16.38 10.98 -15.53
CA ALA A 216 -15.42 11.18 -14.45
C ALA A 216 -16.14 11.75 -13.21
N SER A 217 -16.60 10.88 -12.31
CA SER A 217 -17.27 11.30 -11.09
C SER A 217 -16.18 11.72 -10.10
N GLY A 218 -15.83 13.00 -10.14
CA GLY A 218 -14.80 13.59 -9.31
C GLY A 218 -15.06 13.35 -7.82
N GLY A 219 -14.40 12.34 -7.25
CA GLY A 219 -14.28 12.24 -5.80
C GLY A 219 -13.19 13.17 -5.31
N HIS A 220 -13.31 13.69 -4.09
CA HIS A 220 -12.19 14.36 -3.41
C HIS A 220 -11.67 13.51 -2.24
N SER A 221 -12.10 12.24 -2.16
CA SER A 221 -11.86 11.39 -0.99
C SER A 221 -10.40 10.97 -0.85
N LEU A 222 -9.69 10.75 -1.96
CA LEU A 222 -8.30 10.34 -1.92
C LEU A 222 -7.38 11.54 -1.60
N GLN A 223 -7.68 12.69 -2.19
CA GLN A 223 -6.96 13.94 -2.05
C GLN A 223 -7.11 14.49 -0.62
N ALA A 224 -8.31 14.41 -0.03
CA ALA A 224 -8.50 14.70 1.38
C ALA A 224 -7.67 13.77 2.29
N ASN A 225 -7.63 12.47 1.98
CA ASN A 225 -6.80 11.51 2.71
C ASN A 225 -5.30 11.81 2.59
N ILE A 226 -4.85 12.26 1.41
CA ILE A 226 -3.46 12.69 1.17
C ILE A 226 -3.15 13.94 1.99
N LEU A 227 -4.01 14.97 1.91
CA LEU A 227 -3.85 16.23 2.63
C LEU A 227 -3.80 16.03 4.15
N GLU A 228 -4.67 15.19 4.71
CA GLU A 228 -4.66 14.85 6.14
C GLU A 228 -3.32 14.23 6.57
N ALA A 229 -2.75 13.34 5.76
CA ALA A 229 -1.48 12.71 6.06
C ALA A 229 -0.29 13.67 5.87
N MET A 230 -0.32 14.54 4.85
CA MET A 230 0.67 15.61 4.68
C MET A 230 0.70 16.56 5.88
N PHE A 231 -0.48 16.94 6.38
CA PHE A 231 -0.59 17.78 7.57
C PHE A 231 0.01 17.08 8.80
N GLN A 232 -0.27 15.78 8.97
CA GLN A 232 0.30 14.99 10.04
C GLN A 232 1.83 14.83 9.91
N ASP A 233 2.35 14.64 8.70
CA ASP A 233 3.80 14.60 8.44
C ASP A 233 4.47 15.93 8.81
N THR A 234 3.86 17.06 8.42
CA THR A 234 4.34 18.41 8.76
C THR A 234 4.37 18.62 10.28
N LEU A 235 3.30 18.23 10.99
CA LEU A 235 3.24 18.34 12.46
C LEU A 235 4.32 17.53 13.17
N LEU A 236 4.77 16.45 12.56
CA LEU A 236 5.81 15.57 13.10
C LEU A 236 7.23 15.90 12.58
N GLY A 237 7.37 16.92 11.72
CA GLY A 237 8.66 17.36 11.15
C GLY A 237 9.15 16.55 9.95
N TRP A 238 8.27 15.82 9.26
CA TRP A 238 8.59 15.04 8.05
C TRP A 238 8.30 15.83 6.77
N ASP A 239 8.80 17.06 6.69
CA ASP A 239 8.45 18.01 5.63
C ASP A 239 8.78 17.49 4.22
N ASP A 240 9.86 16.74 4.06
CA ASP A 240 10.23 16.13 2.76
C ASP A 240 9.17 15.12 2.29
N ASN A 241 8.63 14.30 3.20
CA ASN A 241 7.56 13.36 2.84
C ASN A 241 6.24 14.10 2.57
N ALA A 242 5.95 15.17 3.34
CA ALA A 242 4.79 16.02 3.08
C ALA A 242 4.86 16.68 1.69
N ALA A 243 6.04 17.15 1.27
CA ALA A 243 6.28 17.73 -0.05
C ALA A 243 6.01 16.72 -1.19
N ALA A 244 6.46 15.46 -1.03
CA ALA A 244 6.12 14.41 -1.99
C ALA A 244 4.60 14.15 -2.08
N GLY A 245 3.90 14.23 -0.94
CA GLY A 245 2.45 14.14 -0.87
C GLY A 245 1.73 15.23 -1.65
N PHE A 246 2.30 16.44 -1.72
CA PHE A 246 1.74 17.54 -2.51
C PHE A 246 1.67 17.22 -4.00
N GLU A 247 2.72 16.60 -4.56
CA GLU A 247 2.75 16.24 -5.97
C GLU A 247 1.73 15.12 -6.29
N LEU A 248 1.52 14.18 -5.35
CA LEU A 248 0.44 13.19 -5.44
C LEU A 248 -0.96 13.85 -5.37
N PHE A 249 -1.13 14.82 -4.48
CA PHE A 249 -2.37 15.58 -4.32
C PHE A 249 -2.75 16.33 -5.59
N CYS A 250 -1.78 16.94 -6.26
CA CYS A 250 -1.98 17.67 -7.52
C CYS A 250 -2.43 16.74 -8.67
N GLN A 251 -1.91 15.52 -8.74
CA GLN A 251 -2.28 14.52 -9.74
C GLN A 251 -3.41 13.61 -9.25
N SER A 252 -4.54 14.25 -8.96
CA SER A 252 -5.78 13.63 -8.54
C SER A 252 -6.26 12.55 -9.54
N VAL A 253 -6.64 11.37 -9.04
CA VAL A 253 -7.31 10.30 -9.82
C VAL A 253 -8.72 10.67 -10.28
N ASP A 254 -9.23 11.79 -9.79
CA ASP A 254 -10.61 12.25 -9.93
C ASP A 254 -10.72 13.49 -10.86
N LYS A 255 -9.61 13.90 -11.51
CA LYS A 255 -9.62 14.99 -12.49
C LYS A 255 -10.10 14.52 -13.86
N LYS A 256 -10.38 15.46 -14.78
CA LYS A 256 -10.70 15.12 -16.18
C LYS A 256 -9.49 14.39 -16.79
N PRO A 257 -9.68 13.20 -17.40
CA PRO A 257 -8.58 12.45 -17.98
C PRO A 257 -7.82 13.23 -19.05
N GLN A 258 -6.50 13.14 -19.00
CA GLN A 258 -5.54 13.65 -19.97
C GLN A 258 -4.84 12.45 -20.64
N PRO A 259 -5.30 12.00 -21.83
CA PRO A 259 -4.77 10.79 -22.48
C PRO A 259 -3.25 10.78 -22.68
N ALA A 260 -2.64 11.95 -22.90
CA ALA A 260 -1.18 12.12 -23.01
C ALA A 260 -0.42 11.62 -21.76
N LEU A 261 -1.06 11.65 -20.59
CA LEU A 261 -0.48 11.18 -19.32
C LEU A 261 -0.82 9.70 -19.02
N GLY A 262 -1.44 8.98 -19.96
CA GLY A 262 -1.91 7.61 -19.75
C GLY A 262 -3.17 7.52 -18.87
N GLU A 263 -3.90 8.63 -18.72
CA GLU A 263 -5.15 8.71 -17.98
C GLU A 263 -6.33 8.26 -18.85
N ASP A 264 -7.36 7.72 -18.20
CA ASP A 264 -8.60 7.33 -18.84
C ASP A 264 -9.77 7.60 -17.88
N ILE A 265 -11.00 7.61 -18.39
CA ILE A 265 -12.17 7.57 -17.52
C ILE A 265 -12.13 6.32 -16.65
N VAL A 266 -12.74 6.36 -15.47
CA VAL A 266 -12.83 5.18 -14.59
C VAL A 266 -13.53 4.07 -15.36
N ARG A 267 -12.77 3.01 -15.67
CA ARG A 267 -13.27 1.83 -16.34
C ARG A 267 -13.38 0.68 -15.34
N GLU A 268 -14.33 -0.20 -15.63
CA GLU A 268 -14.40 -1.49 -14.96
C GLU A 268 -13.28 -2.38 -15.50
N TRP A 269 -12.58 -3.10 -14.62
CA TRP A 269 -11.62 -4.11 -15.04
C TRP A 269 -12.36 -5.32 -15.63
N VAL A 270 -11.92 -5.74 -16.82
CA VAL A 270 -12.45 -6.92 -17.51
C VAL A 270 -11.40 -8.03 -17.44
N LEU A 271 -11.82 -9.20 -16.97
CA LEU A 271 -10.98 -10.40 -16.91
C LEU A 271 -11.62 -11.50 -17.75
N ASP A 272 -10.92 -11.97 -18.78
CA ASP A 272 -11.38 -13.04 -19.67
C ASP A 272 -12.79 -12.80 -20.26
N GLY A 273 -13.05 -11.54 -20.64
CA GLY A 273 -14.34 -11.11 -21.20
C GLY A 273 -15.45 -10.90 -20.17
N ARG A 274 -15.17 -11.05 -18.88
CA ARG A 274 -16.14 -10.88 -17.78
C ARG A 274 -15.89 -9.58 -17.01
N LEU A 275 -16.99 -8.92 -16.69
CA LEU A 275 -17.04 -7.74 -15.84
C LEU A 275 -16.76 -8.15 -14.39
N THR A 276 -15.74 -7.56 -13.78
CA THR A 276 -15.30 -7.92 -12.42
C THR A 276 -15.85 -7.02 -11.33
N GLY A 277 -16.48 -5.90 -11.68
CA GLY A 277 -16.95 -4.90 -10.74
C GLY A 277 -15.84 -4.04 -10.12
N VAL A 278 -14.59 -4.21 -10.57
CA VAL A 278 -13.41 -3.54 -10.01
C VAL A 278 -13.17 -2.20 -10.72
N PRO A 279 -13.26 -1.06 -10.01
CA PRO A 279 -12.92 0.24 -10.58
C PRO A 279 -11.41 0.39 -10.80
N LEU A 280 -11.04 0.77 -12.02
CA LEU A 280 -9.67 1.13 -12.39
C LEU A 280 -9.40 2.60 -12.06
N SER A 281 -8.27 2.87 -11.39
CA SER A 281 -7.82 4.21 -11.04
C SER A 281 -6.57 4.58 -11.85
N LEU A 282 -6.70 5.51 -12.79
CA LEU A 282 -5.65 5.86 -13.75
C LEU A 282 -5.25 7.35 -13.61
N PRO A 283 -4.48 7.72 -12.57
CA PRO A 283 -3.86 9.05 -12.48
C PRO A 283 -2.75 9.21 -13.53
N ALA A 284 -2.20 10.41 -13.66
CA ALA A 284 -1.05 10.66 -14.55
C ALA A 284 0.07 9.64 -14.29
N PHE A 285 0.56 9.00 -15.36
CA PHE A 285 1.52 7.89 -15.31
C PHE A 285 1.19 6.88 -14.20
N PRO A 286 0.10 6.11 -14.33
CA PRO A 286 -0.48 5.36 -13.22
C PRO A 286 0.50 4.46 -12.44
N LYS A 287 1.48 3.84 -13.12
CA LYS A 287 2.51 3.02 -12.46
C LYS A 287 3.48 3.88 -11.64
N ALA A 288 3.98 4.97 -12.20
CA ALA A 288 4.85 5.91 -11.49
C ALA A 288 4.12 6.56 -10.30
N TRP A 289 2.86 6.95 -10.48
CA TRP A 289 2.03 7.46 -9.39
C TRP A 289 1.81 6.40 -8.30
N ALA A 290 1.51 5.15 -8.66
CA ALA A 290 1.35 4.06 -7.70
C ALA A 290 2.66 3.75 -6.94
N ASN A 291 3.80 3.79 -7.62
CA ASN A 291 5.12 3.65 -7.02
C ASN A 291 5.38 4.76 -5.98
N LEU A 292 5.13 6.02 -6.35
CA LEU A 292 5.28 7.18 -5.47
C LEU A 292 4.31 7.13 -4.30
N TYR A 293 3.02 6.87 -4.55
CA TYR A 293 2.01 6.80 -3.51
C TYR A 293 2.27 5.66 -2.52
N GLY A 294 2.70 4.50 -3.00
CA GLY A 294 3.09 3.38 -2.16
C GLY A 294 4.29 3.70 -1.26
N SER A 295 5.33 4.31 -1.84
CA SER A 295 6.54 4.72 -1.11
C SER A 295 6.27 5.86 -0.12
N TRP A 296 5.48 6.87 -0.52
CA TRP A 296 5.05 7.98 0.33
C TRP A 296 4.23 7.50 1.53
N ASN A 297 3.28 6.58 1.30
CA ASN A 297 2.50 6.01 2.40
C ASN A 297 3.33 5.10 3.31
N ALA A 298 4.35 4.43 2.77
CA ALA A 298 5.27 3.61 3.56
C ALA A 298 6.12 4.47 4.50
N ALA A 299 6.67 5.58 4.01
CA ALA A 299 7.40 6.54 4.85
C ALA A 299 6.51 7.14 5.95
N PHE A 300 5.28 7.56 5.61
CA PHE A 300 4.28 8.01 6.59
C PHE A 300 4.03 6.94 7.68
N CYS A 301 3.90 5.68 7.26
CA CYS A 301 3.70 4.55 8.17
C CYS A 301 4.93 4.24 9.05
N GLY A 302 6.14 4.66 8.66
CA GLY A 302 7.37 4.49 9.44
C GLY A 302 7.33 5.20 10.81
N ASN A 303 6.37 6.09 11.02
CA ASN A 303 6.13 6.80 12.29
C ASN A 303 5.49 5.93 13.38
N TYR A 304 4.90 4.79 13.01
CA TYR A 304 4.28 3.87 13.96
C TYR A 304 5.31 2.91 14.54
N GLU A 305 5.18 2.58 15.83
CA GLU A 305 6.11 1.66 16.50
C GLU A 305 6.01 0.24 15.93
N GLU A 306 4.82 -0.16 15.53
CA GLU A 306 4.49 -1.41 14.83
C GLU A 306 4.49 -1.28 13.29
N TYR A 307 5.28 -0.36 12.71
CA TYR A 307 5.18 -0.03 11.28
C TYR A 307 5.26 -1.23 10.31
N PRO A 308 5.96 -2.36 10.57
CA PRO A 308 5.94 -3.48 9.64
C PRO A 308 4.51 -3.93 9.31
N PHE A 309 3.63 -4.02 10.31
CA PHE A 309 2.22 -4.35 10.10
C PHE A 309 1.47 -3.31 9.27
N PHE A 310 1.85 -2.02 9.36
CA PHE A 310 1.32 -0.97 8.50
C PHE A 310 1.83 -1.07 7.06
N LEU A 311 3.04 -1.58 6.85
CA LEU A 311 3.57 -1.87 5.51
C LEU A 311 2.91 -3.09 4.87
N ALA A 312 2.32 -4.01 5.65
CA ALA A 312 1.68 -5.21 5.12
C ALA A 312 0.58 -4.91 4.08
N LYS A 313 -0.23 -3.86 4.31
CA LYS A 313 -1.26 -3.39 3.36
C LYS A 313 -0.69 -2.68 2.11
N LEU A 314 0.60 -2.33 2.10
CA LEU A 314 1.25 -1.64 0.99
C LEU A 314 2.13 -2.57 0.16
N PHE A 315 2.80 -3.52 0.80
CA PHE A 315 3.85 -4.33 0.19
C PHE A 315 3.47 -5.79 -0.06
N ASN A 316 2.24 -6.20 0.27
CA ASN A 316 1.74 -7.49 -0.22
C ASN A 316 1.71 -7.50 -1.76
N PRO A 317 1.93 -8.67 -2.40
CA PRO A 317 2.03 -8.75 -3.87
C PRO A 317 0.81 -8.23 -4.64
N ALA A 318 -0.41 -8.41 -4.12
CA ALA A 318 -1.64 -7.91 -4.72
C ALA A 318 -1.66 -6.38 -4.85
N VAL A 319 -0.98 -5.67 -3.94
CA VAL A 319 -0.84 -4.22 -3.98
C VAL A 319 0.42 -3.81 -4.75
N ALA A 320 1.57 -4.36 -4.36
CA ALA A 320 2.87 -3.90 -4.85
C ALA A 320 3.25 -4.40 -6.25
N ALA A 321 2.71 -5.54 -6.72
CA ALA A 321 3.13 -6.16 -7.98
C ALA A 321 2.04 -6.19 -9.05
N VAL A 322 0.77 -6.45 -8.69
CA VAL A 322 -0.30 -6.67 -9.68
C VAL A 322 -0.51 -5.49 -10.64
N HIS A 323 -0.34 -4.25 -10.18
CA HIS A 323 -0.48 -3.08 -11.03
C HIS A 323 0.66 -2.96 -12.07
N HIS A 324 1.81 -3.58 -11.81
CA HIS A 324 2.88 -3.74 -12.79
C HIS A 324 2.59 -4.83 -13.81
N ASP A 325 2.10 -5.98 -13.33
CA ASP A 325 1.93 -7.22 -14.11
C ASP A 325 0.65 -7.30 -14.94
N ARG A 326 -0.46 -6.76 -14.42
CA ARG A 326 -1.80 -6.98 -14.97
C ARG A 326 -2.36 -5.72 -15.57
N HIS A 327 -2.58 -4.72 -14.71
CA HIS A 327 -3.15 -3.45 -15.16
C HIS A 327 -2.82 -2.33 -14.17
N PRO A 328 -2.26 -1.19 -14.63
CA PRO A 328 -1.86 -0.08 -13.76
C PRO A 328 -2.96 0.38 -12.81
N GLY A 329 -4.20 0.43 -13.29
CA GLY A 329 -5.33 0.94 -12.53
C GLY A 329 -5.81 0.08 -11.36
N LEU A 330 -5.22 -1.09 -11.13
CA LEU A 330 -5.64 -1.99 -10.05
C LEU A 330 -5.10 -1.60 -8.66
N TYR A 331 -4.07 -0.74 -8.61
CA TYR A 331 -3.37 -0.41 -7.37
C TYR A 331 -4.30 0.09 -6.24
N ILE A 332 -5.17 1.06 -6.54
CA ILE A 332 -6.04 1.65 -5.52
C ILE A 332 -7.08 0.64 -5.01
N TYR A 333 -7.61 -0.22 -5.89
CA TYR A 333 -8.60 -1.21 -5.49
C TYR A 333 -8.00 -2.22 -4.50
N THR A 334 -6.90 -2.86 -4.87
CA THR A 334 -6.26 -3.87 -4.01
C THR A 334 -5.79 -3.25 -2.70
N ARG A 335 -5.26 -2.02 -2.76
CA ARG A 335 -4.88 -1.27 -1.55
C ARG A 335 -6.08 -0.92 -0.66
N ALA A 336 -7.21 -0.50 -1.22
CA ALA A 336 -8.40 -0.16 -0.44
C ALA A 336 -8.94 -1.39 0.30
N THR A 337 -8.92 -2.56 -0.35
CA THR A 337 -9.32 -3.85 0.25
C THR A 337 -8.43 -4.23 1.43
N THR A 338 -7.11 -4.17 1.25
CA THR A 338 -6.18 -4.50 2.35
C THR A 338 -6.23 -3.48 3.48
N LEU A 339 -6.46 -2.19 3.15
CA LEU A 339 -6.61 -1.13 4.13
C LEU A 339 -7.87 -1.28 5.01
N LEU A 340 -8.99 -1.75 4.46
CA LEU A 340 -10.20 -2.05 5.23
C LEU A 340 -9.91 -3.06 6.34
N VAL A 341 -9.29 -4.19 5.97
CA VAL A 341 -8.93 -5.27 6.89
C VAL A 341 -7.88 -4.80 7.89
N HIS A 342 -6.92 -4.01 7.41
CA HIS A 342 -5.85 -3.46 8.24
C HIS A 342 -6.33 -2.56 9.36
N ILE A 343 -7.32 -1.70 9.09
CA ILE A 343 -7.92 -0.90 10.15
C ILE A 343 -8.53 -1.79 11.22
N THR A 344 -9.32 -2.80 10.85
CA THR A 344 -9.91 -3.72 11.81
C THR A 344 -8.84 -4.44 12.63
N PHE A 345 -7.77 -4.91 11.98
CA PHE A 345 -6.63 -5.53 12.66
C PHE A 345 -5.99 -4.60 13.70
N VAL A 346 -5.67 -3.37 13.34
CA VAL A 346 -5.01 -2.40 14.23
C VAL A 346 -5.91 -2.04 15.41
N MET A 347 -7.19 -1.74 15.14
CA MET A 347 -8.17 -1.38 16.18
C MET A 347 -8.35 -2.53 17.19
N ALA A 348 -8.52 -3.77 16.71
CA ALA A 348 -8.64 -4.94 17.57
C ALA A 348 -7.37 -5.25 18.35
N SER A 349 -6.20 -5.15 17.70
CA SER A 349 -4.93 -5.42 18.36
C SER A 349 -4.65 -4.44 19.49
N ARG A 350 -5.04 -3.17 19.34
CA ARG A 350 -4.87 -2.15 20.37
C ARG A 350 -5.87 -2.26 21.51
N GLU A 351 -7.10 -2.65 21.22
CA GLU A 351 -8.08 -2.93 22.28
C GLU A 351 -7.59 -4.10 23.17
N GLN A 352 -7.15 -5.21 22.57
CA GLN A 352 -6.59 -6.34 23.30
C GLN A 352 -5.35 -5.97 24.12
N SER A 353 -4.54 -5.03 23.62
CA SER A 353 -3.29 -4.62 24.28
C SER A 353 -3.53 -3.56 25.37
N GLY A 354 -4.59 -2.76 25.27
CA GLY A 354 -4.92 -1.64 26.17
C GLY A 354 -4.52 -0.26 25.63
N TRP A 355 -4.95 0.81 26.32
CA TRP A 355 -4.76 2.20 25.87
C TRP A 355 -3.28 2.58 25.69
N GLY A 356 -2.93 3.10 24.52
CA GLY A 356 -1.56 3.53 24.22
C GLY A 356 -0.53 2.39 24.24
N ARG A 357 -0.97 1.13 24.35
CA ARG A 357 -0.09 -0.03 24.36
C ARG A 357 0.08 -0.53 22.93
N ARG A 358 1.34 -0.75 22.58
CA ARG A 358 1.76 -1.46 21.38
C ARG A 358 1.15 -2.85 21.38
N PHE A 359 0.68 -3.32 20.23
CA PHE A 359 0.42 -4.75 20.07
C PHE A 359 1.69 -5.53 19.69
N SER A 360 2.75 -4.81 19.34
CA SER A 360 4.11 -5.34 19.24
C SER A 360 4.81 -5.17 20.59
N ALA A 361 5.52 -6.19 21.05
CA ALA A 361 6.33 -6.07 22.27
C ALA A 361 7.47 -5.05 22.10
N LEU A 362 7.84 -4.73 20.86
CA LEU A 362 9.05 -4.00 20.51
C LEU A 362 8.73 -2.82 19.59
N SER A 363 9.49 -1.73 19.76
CA SER A 363 9.43 -0.66 18.77
C SER A 363 10.28 -1.04 17.56
N TRP A 364 9.66 -1.06 16.40
CA TRP A 364 10.31 -1.16 15.11
C TRP A 364 10.72 0.21 14.59
N ARG A 365 10.03 1.29 15.03
CA ARG A 365 10.23 2.66 14.57
C ARG A 365 11.70 3.05 14.53
N HIS A 366 12.08 3.64 13.39
CA HIS A 366 13.44 4.10 13.13
C HIS A 366 13.43 5.48 12.46
N ASP A 367 13.61 6.54 13.22
CA ASP A 367 13.44 7.92 12.71
C ASP A 367 14.38 8.25 11.55
N GLY A 368 15.63 7.76 11.61
CA GLY A 368 16.59 7.95 10.50
C GLY A 368 16.14 7.29 9.19
N LEU A 369 15.37 6.20 9.28
CA LEU A 369 14.83 5.52 8.10
C LEU A 369 13.71 6.36 7.52
N SER A 370 12.75 6.80 8.33
CA SER A 370 11.66 7.67 7.90
C SER A 370 12.16 8.99 7.30
N LEU A 371 13.25 9.56 7.84
CA LEU A 371 13.85 10.80 7.33
C LEU A 371 14.47 10.59 5.94
N LEU A 372 15.27 9.53 5.79
CA LEU A 372 15.87 9.17 4.50
C LEU A 372 14.79 8.85 3.47
N TRP A 373 13.77 8.09 3.86
CA TRP A 373 12.66 7.72 2.99
C TRP A 373 11.89 8.95 2.52
N GLY A 374 11.59 9.89 3.42
CA GLY A 374 10.96 11.17 3.09
C GLY A 374 11.77 11.99 2.09
N ARG A 375 13.09 12.08 2.26
CA ARG A 375 13.98 12.76 1.30
C ARG A 375 13.96 12.13 -0.09
N ILE A 376 14.02 10.80 -0.17
CA ILE A 376 13.96 10.08 -1.44
C ILE A 376 12.57 10.28 -2.09
N ASN A 377 11.50 10.23 -1.29
CA ASN A 377 10.14 10.50 -1.78
C ASN A 377 10.00 11.92 -2.32
N ARG A 378 10.60 12.93 -1.68
CA ARG A 378 10.60 14.31 -2.17
C ARG A 378 11.21 14.39 -3.56
N VAL A 379 12.40 13.84 -3.75
CA VAL A 379 13.09 13.86 -5.04
C VAL A 379 12.32 13.09 -6.10
N ALA A 380 11.70 11.97 -5.73
CA ALA A 380 10.82 11.21 -6.61
C ALA A 380 9.55 12.00 -6.99
N GLY A 381 8.95 12.73 -6.05
CA GLY A 381 7.80 13.60 -6.29
C GLY A 381 8.14 14.74 -7.27
N GLU A 382 9.28 15.40 -7.06
CA GLU A 382 9.77 16.44 -7.97
C GLU A 382 10.05 15.89 -9.38
N ALA A 383 10.70 14.72 -9.48
CA ALA A 383 10.93 14.04 -10.76
C ALA A 383 9.61 13.66 -11.46
N TYR A 384 8.63 13.17 -10.70
CA TYR A 384 7.30 12.82 -11.20
C TYR A 384 6.56 14.05 -11.74
N GLN A 385 6.59 15.15 -11.00
CA GLN A 385 5.98 16.40 -11.45
C GLN A 385 6.67 16.96 -12.70
N ARG A 386 8.01 16.91 -12.80
CA ARG A 386 8.74 17.28 -14.03
C ARG A 386 8.31 16.43 -15.22
N ARG A 387 8.09 15.11 -15.03
CA ARG A 387 7.61 14.21 -16.09
C ARG A 387 6.21 14.61 -16.57
N VAL A 388 5.32 14.97 -15.65
CA VAL A 388 3.97 15.47 -15.97
C VAL A 388 4.03 16.79 -16.73
N GLU A 389 4.77 17.77 -16.21
CA GLU A 389 5.00 19.08 -16.83
C GLU A 389 5.54 18.95 -18.25
N GLY A 390 6.66 18.24 -18.41
CA GLY A 390 7.31 18.09 -19.71
C GLY A 390 6.46 17.37 -20.75
N THR A 391 5.56 16.48 -20.33
CA THR A 391 4.64 15.80 -21.26
C THR A 391 3.49 16.72 -21.67
N LEU A 392 2.94 17.48 -20.73
CA LEU A 392 1.88 18.45 -21.04
C LEU A 392 2.40 19.58 -21.94
N GLU A 393 3.60 20.12 -21.68
CA GLU A 393 4.21 21.16 -22.53
C GLU A 393 4.42 20.71 -23.99
N GLN A 394 4.67 19.41 -24.23
CA GLN A 394 4.86 18.84 -25.55
C GLN A 394 3.55 18.59 -26.32
N GLU A 395 2.48 18.28 -25.59
CA GLU A 395 1.21 17.78 -26.16
C GLU A 395 0.10 18.84 -26.18
N LEU A 396 0.20 19.88 -25.34
CA LEU A 396 -0.82 20.93 -25.25
C LEU A 396 -0.64 22.01 -26.32
N SER A 397 -1.77 22.45 -26.87
CA SER A 397 -1.80 23.61 -27.76
C SER A 397 -1.45 24.91 -26.99
N PHE A 398 -1.04 25.96 -27.71
CA PHE A 398 -0.70 27.26 -27.12
C PHE A 398 -1.79 27.83 -26.17
N ALA A 399 -3.07 27.58 -26.45
CA ALA A 399 -4.19 28.04 -25.61
C ALA A 399 -4.34 27.23 -24.31
N GLU A 400 -3.97 25.95 -24.32
CA GLU A 400 -4.02 25.09 -23.13
C GLU A 400 -2.82 25.33 -22.20
N ASN A 401 -1.67 25.72 -22.77
CA ASN A 401 -0.50 26.16 -22.00
C ASN A 401 -0.78 27.40 -21.13
N LEU A 402 -1.58 28.37 -21.61
CA LEU A 402 -1.96 29.56 -20.83
C LEU A 402 -2.79 29.23 -19.57
N SER A 403 -3.64 28.20 -19.61
CA SER A 403 -4.39 27.71 -18.45
C SER A 403 -3.47 27.00 -17.46
N TYR A 404 -2.50 26.25 -17.98
CA TYR A 404 -1.50 25.54 -17.20
C TYR A 404 -0.55 26.49 -16.46
N ASP A 405 -0.06 27.53 -17.13
CA ASP A 405 0.81 28.55 -16.55
C ASP A 405 0.12 29.34 -15.43
N GLY A 406 -1.19 29.59 -15.56
CA GLY A 406 -1.99 30.21 -14.50
C GLY A 406 -2.09 29.35 -13.24
N TRP A 407 -2.18 28.02 -13.38
CA TRP A 407 -2.11 27.08 -12.25
C TRP A 407 -0.70 27.05 -11.64
N ARG A 408 0.34 27.06 -12.47
CA ARG A 408 1.75 27.05 -12.03
C ARG A 408 2.11 28.31 -11.24
N ALA A 409 1.59 29.48 -11.62
CA ALA A 409 1.83 30.75 -10.94
C ALA A 409 1.09 30.90 -9.59
N ALA A 410 0.10 30.04 -9.32
CA ALA A 410 -0.63 30.00 -8.06
C ALA A 410 -0.01 29.00 -7.05
N LYS A 411 0.86 28.10 -7.51
CA LYS A 411 1.75 27.25 -6.71
C LYS A 411 2.94 28.10 -6.23
#